data_AF-A0AAD9GZX6-F1
#
_entry.id   AF-A0AAD9GZX6-F1
#
_cell.length_a   1.000
_cell.length_b   1.000
_cell.length_c   1.000
_cell.angle_alpha   90.00
_cell.angle_beta   90.00
_cell.angle_gamma   90.00
#
_symmetry.space_group_name_H-M   'P 1'
#
loop_
_entity.id
_entity.type
_entity.pdbx_description
1 polymer ?
#
loop_
_entity_poly.entity_id
_entity_poly.type
_entity_poly.pdbx_seq_one_letter_code
_entity_poly.pdbx_strand_id
1 'polypeptide(L)'
;MDVLMSWLERNGEEYCQSKRKIDMVEQLCEEMATNGIYGLSIATIRSQLCRLKSGVQMKAEGRGCNSLDVNRYYDRLLFLLFDDDERDQMHERATTEQETEPKASPVVAKSTTTAEKREIEKTSVPSTTKRRGGTVEASLPGTNSETIDPMLDTTEIRRRFELLCARQELQQRGIDPETIDTFLPLSHK
;
A
#
# COMPACT_ATOMS: atom_id res chain seq x y z
N MET A 1 2.00 8.93 1.67
CA MET A 1 1.01 8.95 0.57
C MET A 1 0.28 10.28 0.48
N ASP A 2 -0.13 10.87 1.60
CA ASP A 2 -0.93 12.12 1.62
C ASP A 2 -0.25 13.31 0.95
N VAL A 3 1.09 13.46 1.09
CA VAL A 3 1.89 14.46 0.36
C VAL A 3 1.80 14.25 -1.16
N LEU A 4 1.89 13.00 -1.64
CA LEU A 4 1.73 12.67 -3.05
C LEU A 4 0.34 13.04 -3.57
N MET A 5 -0.70 12.76 -2.79
CA MET A 5 -2.08 13.14 -3.13
C MET A 5 -2.24 14.66 -3.18
N SER A 6 -1.76 15.37 -2.17
CA SER A 6 -1.85 16.84 -2.10
C SER A 6 -1.01 17.54 -3.18
N TRP A 7 0.01 16.88 -3.72
CA TRP A 7 0.76 17.34 -4.88
C TRP A 7 0.03 17.05 -6.20
N LEU A 8 -0.56 15.87 -6.35
CA LEU A 8 -1.40 15.53 -7.51
C LEU A 8 -2.66 16.41 -7.59
N GLU A 9 -3.27 16.76 -6.46
CA GLU A 9 -4.40 17.69 -6.39
C GLU A 9 -4.06 19.11 -6.88
N ARG A 10 -2.78 19.50 -6.89
CA ARG A 10 -2.30 20.80 -7.41
C ARG A 10 -1.71 20.74 -8.81
N ASN A 11 -1.01 19.65 -9.14
CA ASN A 11 -0.15 19.56 -10.33
C ASN A 11 -0.52 18.39 -11.26
N GLY A 12 -1.59 17.63 -10.96
CA GLY A 12 -1.94 16.39 -11.65
C GLY A 12 -2.25 16.58 -13.14
N GLU A 13 -3.05 17.58 -13.48
CA GLU A 13 -3.39 17.94 -14.87
C GLU A 13 -2.12 18.29 -15.68
N GLU A 14 -1.29 19.20 -15.14
CA GLU A 14 -0.01 19.56 -15.77
C GLU A 14 0.92 18.34 -15.86
N TYR A 15 0.97 17.47 -14.85
CA TYR A 15 1.77 16.24 -14.88
C TYR A 15 1.28 15.24 -15.93
N CYS A 16 -0.03 15.17 -16.18
CA CYS A 16 -0.61 14.35 -17.24
C CYS A 16 -0.26 14.88 -18.64
N GLN A 17 -0.33 16.19 -18.85
CA GLN A 17 -0.12 16.83 -20.16
C GLN A 17 1.34 17.21 -20.47
N SER A 18 2.18 17.41 -19.45
CA SER A 18 3.53 17.94 -19.59
C SER A 18 4.51 16.97 -20.27
N LYS A 19 5.36 17.54 -21.13
CA LYS A 19 6.50 16.84 -21.74
C LYS A 19 7.71 16.73 -20.78
N ARG A 20 7.70 17.47 -19.66
CA ARG A 20 8.77 17.56 -18.67
C ARG A 20 8.40 16.88 -17.35
N LYS A 21 7.88 15.65 -17.45
CA LYS A 21 7.45 14.85 -16.28
C LYS A 21 8.58 14.51 -15.31
N ILE A 22 9.84 14.59 -15.75
CA ILE A 22 11.02 14.37 -14.90
C ILE A 22 11.18 15.55 -13.93
N ASP A 23 11.24 16.77 -14.45
CA ASP A 23 11.36 18.04 -13.71
C ASP A 23 10.24 18.16 -12.65
N MET A 24 9.00 17.80 -13.01
CA MET A 24 7.87 17.81 -12.07
C MET A 24 8.01 16.76 -10.96
N VAL A 25 8.57 15.58 -11.24
CA VAL A 25 8.84 14.56 -10.22
C VAL A 25 10.03 14.95 -9.35
N GLU A 26 10.99 15.71 -9.88
CA GLU A 26 12.10 16.29 -9.10
C GLU A 26 11.57 17.32 -8.09
N GLN A 27 10.68 18.23 -8.51
CA GLN A 27 9.97 19.14 -7.60
C GLN A 27 9.17 18.39 -6.52
N LEU A 28 8.56 17.26 -6.87
CA LEU A 28 7.87 16.38 -5.91
C LEU A 28 8.86 15.67 -4.95
N CYS A 29 10.05 15.27 -5.40
CA CYS A 29 11.12 14.78 -4.52
C CYS A 29 11.50 15.84 -3.48
N GLU A 30 11.67 17.10 -3.89
CA GLU A 30 11.94 18.23 -2.99
C GLU A 30 10.78 18.47 -2.01
N GLU A 31 9.54 18.45 -2.48
CA GLU A 31 8.37 18.63 -1.60
C GLU A 31 8.26 17.48 -0.58
N MET A 32 8.56 16.23 -0.97
CA MET A 32 8.61 15.11 -0.01
C MET A 32 9.75 15.29 1.02
N ALA A 33 10.92 15.79 0.60
CA ALA A 33 12.02 16.07 1.51
C ALA A 33 11.72 17.22 2.50
N THR A 34 11.02 18.28 2.09
CA THR A 34 10.59 19.35 3.01
C THR A 34 9.51 18.87 3.99
N ASN A 35 8.71 17.86 3.62
CA ASN A 35 7.79 17.15 4.51
C ASN A 35 8.45 16.04 5.35
N GLY A 36 9.79 15.95 5.36
CA GLY A 36 10.55 15.01 6.20
C GLY A 36 10.69 13.58 5.63
N ILE A 37 10.26 13.35 4.39
CA ILE A 37 10.35 12.05 3.71
C ILE A 37 11.59 12.04 2.80
N TYR A 38 12.73 11.65 3.37
CA TYR A 38 14.03 11.62 2.69
C TYR A 38 14.31 10.28 1.98
N GLY A 39 15.29 10.29 1.06
CA GLY A 39 15.80 9.07 0.41
C GLY A 39 14.96 8.54 -0.75
N LEU A 40 13.91 9.25 -1.17
CA LEU A 40 13.13 8.89 -2.35
C LEU A 40 13.83 9.34 -3.63
N SER A 41 14.10 8.40 -4.54
CA SER A 41 14.60 8.71 -5.87
C SER A 41 13.46 9.04 -6.84
N ILE A 42 13.75 9.82 -7.88
CA ILE A 42 12.84 10.08 -9.01
C ILE A 42 12.30 8.76 -9.61
N ALA A 43 13.14 7.73 -9.70
CA ALA A 43 12.73 6.40 -10.18
C ALA A 43 11.71 5.72 -9.24
N THR A 44 11.89 5.86 -7.92
CA THR A 44 10.97 5.33 -6.91
C THR A 44 9.59 6.01 -7.02
N ILE A 45 9.57 7.34 -7.11
CA ILE A 45 8.30 8.10 -7.22
C ILE A 45 7.61 7.80 -8.56
N ARG A 46 8.34 7.75 -9.67
CA ARG A 46 7.79 7.33 -10.97
C ARG A 46 7.20 5.92 -10.92
N SER A 47 7.90 4.96 -10.31
CA SER A 47 7.40 3.59 -10.14
C SER A 47 6.10 3.57 -9.32
N GLN A 48 6.01 4.37 -8.25
CA GLN A 48 4.79 4.49 -7.45
C GLN A 48 3.64 5.12 -8.24
N LEU A 49 3.88 6.21 -8.99
CA LEU A 49 2.87 6.83 -9.86
C LEU A 49 2.37 5.87 -10.94
N CYS A 50 3.26 5.10 -11.58
CA CYS A 50 2.86 4.04 -12.51
C CYS A 50 2.00 2.95 -11.84
N ARG A 51 2.40 2.48 -10.63
CA ARG A 51 1.62 1.51 -9.85
C ARG A 51 0.23 2.03 -9.47
N LEU A 52 0.12 3.32 -9.13
CA LEU A 52 -1.16 3.97 -8.85
C LEU A 52 -2.02 4.04 -10.10
N LYS A 53 -1.51 4.56 -11.24
CA LYS A 53 -2.27 4.62 -12.51
C LYS A 53 -2.74 3.22 -12.92
N SER A 54 -1.86 2.22 -13.00
CA SER A 54 -2.26 0.85 -13.35
C SER A 54 -3.23 0.22 -12.34
N GLY A 55 -3.07 0.46 -11.03
CA GLY A 55 -3.97 -0.07 -10.02
C GLY A 55 -5.37 0.55 -10.06
N VAL A 56 -5.47 1.85 -10.35
CA VAL A 56 -6.74 2.56 -10.53
C VAL A 56 -7.42 2.09 -11.81
N GLN A 57 -6.68 1.96 -12.92
CA GLN A 57 -7.20 1.41 -14.17
C GLN A 57 -7.75 0.00 -13.99
N MET A 58 -6.99 -0.90 -13.37
CA MET A 58 -7.47 -2.26 -13.09
C MET A 58 -8.78 -2.24 -12.29
N LYS A 59 -8.86 -1.40 -11.24
CA LYS A 59 -10.09 -1.26 -10.44
C LYS A 59 -11.26 -0.66 -11.23
N ALA A 60 -11.01 0.28 -12.14
CA ALA A 60 -12.02 0.87 -13.02
C ALA A 60 -12.53 -0.12 -14.09
N GLU A 61 -11.65 -0.95 -14.66
CA GLU A 61 -11.98 -2.07 -15.56
C GLU A 61 -12.67 -3.24 -14.82
N GLY A 62 -12.98 -3.13 -13.52
CA GLY A 62 -13.62 -4.20 -12.72
C GLY A 62 -12.67 -5.31 -12.26
N ARG A 63 -11.37 -5.21 -12.53
CA ARG A 63 -10.34 -6.16 -12.08
C ARG A 63 -9.98 -5.90 -10.61
N GLY A 64 -9.71 -6.97 -9.87
CA GLY A 64 -9.35 -6.89 -8.45
C GLY A 64 -8.05 -6.11 -8.22
N CYS A 65 -8.12 -5.03 -7.44
CA CYS A 65 -6.96 -4.24 -7.02
C CYS A 65 -6.71 -4.41 -5.52
N ASN A 66 -5.60 -5.06 -5.16
CA ASN A 66 -5.25 -5.35 -3.76
C ASN A 66 -4.46 -4.21 -3.08
N SER A 67 -4.19 -3.11 -3.78
CA SER A 67 -3.44 -1.98 -3.21
C SER A 67 -4.33 -1.18 -2.25
N LEU A 68 -3.92 -1.11 -0.98
CA LEU A 68 -4.61 -0.34 0.06
C LEU A 68 -4.70 1.15 -0.32
N ASP A 69 -3.60 1.71 -0.84
CA ASP A 69 -3.52 3.12 -1.25
C ASP A 69 -4.47 3.44 -2.40
N VAL A 70 -4.47 2.60 -3.44
CA VAL A 70 -5.40 2.75 -4.57
C VAL A 70 -6.84 2.63 -4.09
N ASN A 71 -7.15 1.69 -3.19
CA ASN A 71 -8.49 1.55 -2.67
C ASN A 71 -8.94 2.74 -1.82
N ARG A 72 -8.04 3.31 -1.02
CA ARG A 72 -8.30 4.45 -0.14
C ARG A 72 -8.48 5.78 -0.88
N TYR A 73 -7.72 5.99 -1.97
CA TYR A 73 -7.72 7.24 -2.72
C TYR A 73 -8.37 7.11 -4.11
N TYR A 74 -9.10 6.02 -4.38
CA TYR A 74 -9.60 5.65 -5.70
C TYR A 74 -10.32 6.79 -6.43
N ASP A 75 -11.36 7.36 -5.82
CA ASP A 75 -12.20 8.37 -6.47
C ASP A 75 -11.42 9.64 -6.83
N ARG A 76 -10.42 10.00 -6.01
CA ARG A 76 -9.51 11.13 -6.27
C ARG A 76 -8.51 10.80 -7.35
N LEU A 77 -7.84 9.65 -7.26
CA LEU A 77 -6.83 9.23 -8.24
C LEU A 77 -7.44 9.00 -9.63
N LEU A 78 -8.69 8.54 -9.70
CA LEU A 78 -9.42 8.37 -10.95
C LEU A 78 -9.61 9.72 -11.66
N PHE A 79 -9.90 10.80 -10.93
CA PHE A 79 -10.04 12.14 -11.51
C PHE A 79 -8.69 12.82 -11.78
N LEU A 80 -7.65 12.56 -10.97
CA LEU A 80 -6.37 13.27 -11.05
C LEU A 80 -5.35 12.66 -12.04
N LEU A 81 -5.53 11.38 -12.43
CA LEU A 81 -4.59 10.66 -13.29
C LEU A 81 -5.19 10.25 -14.65
N PHE A 82 -6.46 10.57 -14.91
CA PHE A 82 -7.18 10.19 -16.11
C PHE A 82 -8.14 11.27 -16.58
N ASP A 83 -8.05 11.59 -17.87
CA ASP A 83 -8.96 12.51 -18.54
C ASP A 83 -10.34 11.86 -18.77
N ASP A 84 -11.37 12.66 -19.05
CA ASP A 84 -12.75 12.17 -19.26
C ASP A 84 -12.83 11.01 -20.27
N ASP A 85 -12.16 11.14 -21.42
CA ASP A 85 -12.08 10.10 -22.46
C ASP A 85 -11.41 8.80 -21.96
N GLU A 86 -10.41 8.87 -21.07
CA GLU A 86 -9.77 7.69 -20.47
C GLU A 86 -10.72 6.99 -19.48
N ARG A 87 -11.52 7.77 -18.74
CA ARG A 87 -12.48 7.25 -17.75
C ARG A 87 -13.66 6.55 -18.43
N ASP A 88 -14.20 7.14 -19.48
CA ASP A 88 -15.29 6.55 -20.27
C ASP A 88 -14.85 5.24 -20.94
N GLN A 89 -13.63 5.19 -21.52
CA GLN A 89 -13.06 3.95 -22.05
C GLN A 89 -12.90 2.84 -21.01
N MET A 90 -12.63 3.16 -19.74
CA MET A 90 -12.56 2.17 -18.67
C MET A 90 -13.94 1.64 -18.30
N HIS A 91 -14.95 2.51 -18.27
CA HIS A 91 -16.34 2.13 -18.07
C HIS A 91 -16.84 1.18 -19.17
N GLU A 92 -16.61 1.49 -20.46
CA GLU A 92 -16.99 0.61 -21.56
C GLU A 92 -16.36 -0.80 -21.43
N ARG A 93 -15.07 -0.87 -21.09
CA ARG A 93 -14.36 -2.14 -20.88
C ARG A 93 -14.96 -2.94 -19.73
N ALA A 94 -15.28 -2.29 -18.61
CA ALA A 94 -15.90 -2.94 -17.46
C ALA A 94 -17.29 -3.52 -17.79
N THR A 95 -18.09 -2.85 -18.62
CA THR A 95 -19.36 -3.42 -19.15
C THR A 95 -19.12 -4.56 -20.12
N THR A 96 -18.14 -4.44 -21.02
CA THR A 96 -17.86 -5.47 -22.03
C THR A 96 -17.39 -6.80 -21.42
N GLU A 97 -16.61 -6.76 -20.34
CA GLU A 97 -16.20 -7.97 -19.61
C GLU A 97 -17.37 -8.65 -18.85
N GLN A 98 -18.53 -7.99 -18.67
CA GLN A 98 -19.74 -8.61 -18.12
C GLN A 98 -20.66 -9.26 -19.17
N GLU A 99 -20.58 -8.87 -20.45
CA GLU A 99 -21.45 -9.42 -21.51
C GLU A 99 -20.95 -10.74 -22.14
N THR A 100 -19.75 -11.22 -21.77
CA THR A 100 -19.17 -12.47 -22.33
C THR A 100 -19.44 -13.74 -21.51
N GLU A 101 -20.28 -13.67 -20.46
CA GLU A 101 -20.88 -14.84 -19.79
C GLU A 101 -22.21 -15.21 -20.49
N PRO A 102 -22.34 -16.37 -21.14
CA PRO A 102 -23.55 -16.73 -21.89
C PRO A 102 -24.67 -17.20 -20.95
N LYS A 103 -25.43 -16.26 -20.38
CA LYS A 103 -26.70 -16.56 -19.70
C LYS A 103 -27.89 -16.19 -20.57
N ALA A 104 -28.51 -17.23 -21.11
CA ALA A 104 -29.70 -17.13 -21.93
C ALA A 104 -30.85 -16.40 -21.19
N SER A 105 -31.35 -15.35 -21.84
CA SER A 105 -32.63 -14.68 -21.53
C SER A 105 -33.85 -15.56 -21.93
N PRO A 106 -35.12 -15.17 -21.68
CA PRO A 106 -35.64 -13.95 -21.04
C PRO A 106 -36.69 -14.20 -19.92
N VAL A 107 -37.27 -13.13 -19.34
CA VAL A 107 -38.75 -12.87 -19.37
C VAL A 107 -39.14 -11.60 -18.57
N VAL A 108 -39.66 -10.63 -19.33
CA VAL A 108 -40.77 -9.67 -19.07
C VAL A 108 -41.04 -9.14 -17.64
N ALA A 109 -40.96 -7.81 -17.57
CA ALA A 109 -41.40 -6.87 -16.53
C ALA A 109 -42.76 -7.11 -15.83
N LYS A 110 -42.87 -6.62 -14.58
CA LYS A 110 -43.70 -5.42 -14.24
C LYS A 110 -43.50 -4.95 -12.79
N SER A 111 -43.80 -3.67 -12.56
CA SER A 111 -43.80 -2.95 -11.29
C SER A 111 -44.77 -3.54 -10.25
N THR A 112 -44.63 -3.19 -8.96
CA THR A 112 -45.66 -2.48 -8.15
C THR A 112 -45.14 -2.18 -6.73
N THR A 113 -45.41 -0.97 -6.24
CA THR A 113 -45.22 -0.49 -4.86
C THR A 113 -46.19 -1.16 -3.86
N THR A 114 -45.84 -1.29 -2.57
CA THR A 114 -46.66 -0.92 -1.37
C THR A 114 -46.14 -1.62 -0.10
N ALA A 115 -46.28 -0.94 1.04
CA ALA A 115 -45.81 -1.37 2.36
C ALA A 115 -46.78 -2.33 3.09
N GLU A 116 -46.31 -3.04 4.13
CA GLU A 116 -46.96 -3.20 5.46
C GLU A 116 -46.00 -3.98 6.41
N LYS A 117 -45.34 -3.33 7.39
CA LYS A 117 -45.71 -3.17 8.82
C LYS A 117 -45.86 -4.47 9.65
N ARG A 118 -44.93 -4.67 10.61
CA ARG A 118 -45.12 -4.95 12.08
C ARG A 118 -43.71 -5.13 12.71
N GLU A 119 -43.23 -4.39 13.74
CA GLU A 119 -43.76 -4.18 15.12
C GLU A 119 -43.72 -5.53 15.90
N ILE A 120 -43.15 -5.78 17.09
CA ILE A 120 -43.02 -5.12 18.44
C ILE A 120 -41.79 -5.76 19.16
N GLU A 121 -41.11 -5.26 20.22
CA GLU A 121 -40.64 -3.93 20.66
C GLU A 121 -39.87 -4.06 22.03
N LYS A 122 -38.77 -3.30 22.27
CA LYS A 122 -38.14 -2.98 23.60
C LYS A 122 -37.51 -4.17 24.41
N THR A 123 -36.67 -4.03 25.47
CA THR A 123 -36.48 -2.92 26.44
C THR A 123 -35.09 -2.92 27.15
N SER A 124 -34.63 -1.72 27.57
CA SER A 124 -33.80 -1.39 28.78
C SER A 124 -32.38 -1.94 29.04
N VAL A 125 -31.41 -1.01 29.01
CA VAL A 125 -30.25 -0.82 29.94
C VAL A 125 -30.75 -0.25 31.31
N PRO A 126 -29.95 0.02 32.41
CA PRO A 126 -28.48 0.18 32.57
C PRO A 126 -27.84 -0.38 33.89
N SER A 127 -26.57 0.04 34.18
CA SER A 127 -25.90 0.16 35.51
C SER A 127 -25.09 -1.03 36.07
N THR A 128 -24.04 -0.95 36.92
CA THR A 128 -22.95 0.03 37.28
C THR A 128 -21.92 -0.71 38.20
N THR A 129 -20.68 -0.20 38.40
CA THR A 129 -19.83 -0.31 39.64
C THR A 129 -18.52 -1.15 39.65
N LYS A 130 -17.38 -0.46 39.37
CA LYS A 130 -16.21 -0.19 40.27
C LYS A 130 -15.53 -1.27 41.15
N ARG A 131 -14.18 -1.30 41.13
CA ARG A 131 -13.23 -1.70 42.22
C ARG A 131 -11.86 -0.97 42.05
N ARG A 132 -10.80 -1.26 42.85
CA ARG A 132 -9.43 -0.67 42.74
C ARG A 132 -8.32 -1.62 43.24
N GLY A 133 -7.18 -1.65 42.54
CA GLY A 133 -5.87 -2.21 42.93
C GLY A 133 -5.02 -2.48 41.68
N GLY A 134 -3.74 -2.09 41.53
CA GLY A 134 -2.69 -1.77 42.52
C GLY A 134 -1.86 -3.04 42.77
N THR A 135 -0.58 -3.14 42.38
CA THR A 135 0.57 -2.45 43.01
C THR A 135 1.81 -2.48 42.09
N VAL A 136 2.76 -1.57 42.32
CA VAL A 136 4.09 -1.47 41.69
C VAL A 136 5.12 -2.42 42.32
N GLU A 137 6.05 -2.97 41.52
CA GLU A 137 7.45 -3.18 41.92
C GLU A 137 8.34 -3.24 40.66
N ALA A 138 9.63 -2.92 40.81
CA ALA A 138 10.61 -2.87 39.74
C ALA A 138 11.82 -3.75 40.07
N SER A 139 12.33 -4.50 39.09
CA SER A 139 13.72 -5.00 39.07
C SER A 139 14.13 -5.50 37.68
N LEU A 140 15.32 -5.07 37.26
CA LEU A 140 16.14 -5.63 36.17
C LEU A 140 17.15 -6.63 36.78
N PRO A 141 17.98 -7.34 35.98
CA PRO A 141 17.77 -7.86 34.63
C PRO A 141 17.98 -9.39 34.58
N GLY A 142 17.28 -10.09 33.68
CA GLY A 142 17.47 -11.53 33.48
C GLY A 142 17.30 -11.92 32.02
N THR A 143 18.38 -12.41 31.40
CA THR A 143 18.34 -13.02 30.07
C THR A 143 17.35 -14.17 30.03
N ASN A 144 16.44 -14.20 29.05
CA ASN A 144 16.13 -15.39 28.25
C ASN A 144 15.14 -15.06 27.11
N SER A 145 15.62 -15.29 25.87
CA SER A 145 14.86 -15.73 24.69
C SER A 145 13.36 -15.40 24.60
N GLU A 146 13.02 -14.22 24.07
CA GLU A 146 11.77 -14.04 23.34
C GLU A 146 12.06 -13.98 21.83
N THR A 147 11.54 -14.99 21.11
CA THR A 147 11.55 -15.06 19.66
C THR A 147 10.55 -14.03 19.12
N ILE A 148 11.03 -12.83 18.79
CA ILE A 148 10.26 -11.81 18.09
C ILE A 148 10.93 -11.54 16.74
N ASP A 149 10.29 -12.03 15.68
CA ASP A 149 10.37 -11.41 14.35
C ASP A 149 8.90 -11.21 13.93
N PRO A 150 8.48 -9.96 13.67
CA PRO A 150 8.44 -9.55 12.27
C PRO A 150 8.76 -8.05 12.09
N MET A 151 10.04 -7.75 11.89
CA MET A 151 10.56 -6.67 11.04
C MET A 151 12.07 -6.66 11.23
N LEU A 152 12.83 -6.97 10.17
CA LEU A 152 14.26 -6.70 10.18
C LEU A 152 14.48 -5.21 10.49
N ASP A 153 15.03 -4.92 11.67
CA ASP A 153 15.45 -3.58 12.02
C ASP A 153 16.44 -3.08 10.95
N THR A 154 16.35 -1.80 10.60
CA THR A 154 17.22 -1.17 9.62
C THR A 154 18.70 -1.35 9.93
N THR A 155 19.05 -1.49 11.22
CA THR A 155 20.37 -1.87 11.72
C THR A 155 20.78 -3.28 11.29
N GLU A 156 19.91 -4.27 11.43
CA GLU A 156 20.17 -5.67 11.04
C GLU A 156 20.16 -5.85 9.51
N ILE A 157 19.36 -5.07 8.77
CA ILE A 157 19.44 -5.03 7.29
C ILE A 157 20.83 -4.55 6.85
N ARG A 158 21.31 -3.42 7.41
CA ARG A 158 22.64 -2.87 7.11
C ARG A 158 23.74 -3.87 7.48
N ARG A 159 23.66 -4.44 8.69
CA ARG A 159 24.60 -5.45 9.17
C ARG A 159 24.68 -6.67 8.25
N ARG A 160 23.55 -7.21 7.79
CA ARG A 160 23.54 -8.34 6.83
C ARG A 160 24.11 -7.96 5.47
N PHE A 161 23.83 -6.75 4.98
CA PHE A 161 24.39 -6.25 3.73
C PHE A 161 25.93 -6.11 3.81
N GLU A 162 26.46 -5.51 4.88
CA GLU A 162 27.90 -5.37 5.11
C GLU A 162 28.62 -6.73 5.17
N LEU A 163 28.03 -7.72 5.86
CA LEU A 163 28.56 -9.10 5.90
C LEU A 163 28.58 -9.77 4.52
N LEU A 164 27.56 -9.54 3.68
CA LEU A 164 27.51 -10.07 2.31
C LEU A 164 28.57 -9.40 1.41
N CYS A 165 28.77 -8.09 1.51
CA CYS A 165 29.84 -7.40 0.80
C CYS A 165 31.22 -7.92 1.21
N ALA A 166 31.48 -8.08 2.51
CA ALA A 166 32.75 -8.63 3.00
C ALA A 166 32.98 -10.07 2.50
N ARG A 167 31.96 -10.94 2.51
CA ARG A 167 32.04 -12.30 1.96
C ARG A 167 32.36 -12.28 0.46
N GLN A 168 31.73 -11.39 -0.31
CA GLN A 168 31.98 -11.25 -1.74
C GLN A 168 33.41 -10.74 -2.05
N GLU A 169 33.95 -9.82 -1.26
CA GLU A 169 35.35 -9.38 -1.40
C GLU A 169 36.35 -10.50 -1.13
N LEU A 170 36.13 -11.31 -0.09
CA LEU A 170 37.01 -12.43 0.24
C LEU A 170 36.96 -13.52 -0.86
N GLN A 171 35.77 -13.78 -1.43
CA GLN A 171 35.61 -14.67 -2.59
C GLN A 171 36.34 -14.14 -3.83
N GLN A 172 36.26 -12.84 -4.13
CA GLN A 172 37.00 -12.22 -5.24
C GLN A 172 38.52 -12.30 -5.06
N ARG A 173 39.01 -12.35 -3.81
CA ARG A 173 40.42 -12.56 -3.46
C ARG A 173 40.84 -14.05 -3.50
N GLY A 174 39.95 -14.96 -3.88
CA GLY A 174 40.22 -16.39 -4.01
C GLY A 174 40.31 -17.14 -2.67
N ILE A 175 39.73 -16.59 -1.59
CA ILE A 175 39.67 -17.27 -0.30
C ILE A 175 38.56 -18.32 -0.34
N ASP A 176 38.88 -19.51 0.16
CA ASP A 176 37.98 -20.66 0.16
C ASP A 176 36.69 -20.41 0.97
N PRO A 177 35.49 -20.81 0.47
CA PRO A 177 34.23 -20.56 1.16
C PRO A 177 34.13 -21.17 2.57
N GLU A 178 34.72 -22.34 2.85
CA GLU A 178 34.71 -22.93 4.19
C GLU A 178 35.54 -22.08 5.18
N THR A 179 36.63 -21.50 4.67
CA THR A 179 37.44 -20.53 5.42
C THR A 179 36.64 -19.26 5.69
N ILE A 180 35.92 -18.72 4.69
CA ILE A 180 35.12 -17.50 4.87
C ILE A 180 33.98 -17.72 5.86
N ASP A 181 33.30 -18.87 5.80
CA ASP A 181 32.17 -19.16 6.68
C ASP A 181 32.57 -19.37 8.14
N THR A 182 33.85 -19.72 8.38
CA THR A 182 34.47 -19.71 9.71
C THR A 182 34.62 -18.30 10.28
N PHE A 183 34.92 -17.29 9.45
CA PHE A 183 35.11 -15.90 9.87
C PHE A 183 33.84 -15.04 9.82
N LEU A 184 32.91 -15.35 8.91
CA LEU A 184 31.68 -14.61 8.66
C LEU A 184 30.45 -15.55 8.67
N PRO A 185 30.12 -16.17 9.82
CA PRO A 185 29.00 -17.10 9.91
C PRO A 185 27.66 -16.39 9.70
N LEU A 186 27.09 -16.56 8.50
CA LEU A 186 25.70 -16.19 8.23
C LEU A 186 24.80 -17.19 8.96
N SER A 187 24.04 -16.71 9.94
CA SER A 187 23.10 -17.53 10.69
C SER A 187 21.93 -17.95 9.80
N HIS A 188 22.04 -19.12 9.17
CA HIS A 188 20.92 -19.77 8.50
C HIS A 188 19.93 -20.30 9.55
N LYS A 189 18.83 -19.57 9.74
CA LYS A 189 17.60 -19.99 10.40
C LYS A 189 16.43 -19.69 9.48
#